data_AF-A0AAN7HUW3-F1
#
_entry.id   AF-A0AAN7HUW3-F1
#
_cell.length_a   1.000
_cell.length_b   1.000
_cell.length_c   1.000
_cell.angle_alpha   90.00
_cell.angle_beta   90.00
_cell.angle_gamma   90.00
#
_symmetry.space_group_name_H-M   'P 1'
#
loop_
_entity.id
_entity.type
_entity.pdbx_description
1 polymer ?
#
loop_
_entity_poly.entity_id
_entity_poly.type
_entity_poly.pdbx_seq_one_letter_code
_entity_poly.pdbx_strand_id
1 'polypeptide(L)'
;MAPLEVIGAGFGRTGTDSLRTALNMLGYKTHHMKSFWEDQEMNPDDFYEAYMHRDQADWDKIYANYDAAVDWPTVTFYKDLIAKYPEAKVLLTVRSAESWYKSAKNTIHKSASVGLTAPGDSPMARFTRMTTTVCLDGLFADKEAFADEERVKKIYLDHIEDVKKTVPAERLLIMELGEGWTRMCNFLGKEIPKEPYPSTNSTEEFSRMIKAFEDNPETRTLPDHCWSK
;
A
#
# COMPACT_ATOMS: atom_id res chain seq x y z
N MET A 1 15.19 4.95 -8.39
CA MET A 1 15.59 6.21 -7.77
C MET A 1 15.52 5.97 -6.29
N ALA A 2 16.61 6.16 -5.56
CA ALA A 2 16.61 6.37 -4.11
C ALA A 2 17.54 7.57 -3.90
N PRO A 3 17.35 8.40 -2.87
CA PRO A 3 16.44 8.23 -1.73
C PRO A 3 14.95 8.47 -2.04
N LEU A 4 14.06 8.04 -1.14
CA LEU A 4 12.63 8.41 -1.20
C LEU A 4 12.44 9.88 -0.84
N GLU A 5 11.61 10.58 -1.63
CA GLU A 5 11.16 11.95 -1.41
C GLU A 5 9.76 12.01 -0.77
N VAL A 6 8.92 11.01 -1.03
CA VAL A 6 7.55 10.91 -0.49
C VAL A 6 7.27 9.53 0.09
N ILE A 7 6.83 9.49 1.36
CA ILE A 7 6.46 8.27 2.07
C ILE A 7 4.95 8.28 2.38
N GLY A 8 4.23 7.25 1.95
CA GLY A 8 2.84 7.00 2.30
C GLY A 8 2.73 6.21 3.59
N ALA A 9 2.14 6.82 4.61
CA ALA A 9 1.85 6.18 5.90
C ALA A 9 0.36 5.75 6.02
N GLY A 10 -0.44 5.89 4.97
CA GLY A 10 -1.82 5.41 4.95
C GLY A 10 -1.91 3.91 4.71
N PHE A 11 -2.75 3.21 5.47
CA PHE A 11 -3.06 1.80 5.21
C PHE A 11 -3.66 1.61 3.81
N GLY A 12 -3.48 0.42 3.24
CA GLY A 12 -4.23 0.01 2.07
C GLY A 12 -5.75 0.20 2.27
N ARG A 13 -6.45 0.47 1.16
CA ARG A 13 -7.90 0.78 1.11
C ARG A 13 -8.29 2.17 1.64
N THR A 14 -7.33 3.06 1.85
CA THR A 14 -7.54 4.49 2.16
C THR A 14 -7.41 5.40 0.93
N GLY A 15 -7.37 4.85 -0.29
CA GLY A 15 -7.17 5.60 -1.53
C GLY A 15 -5.72 5.62 -2.04
N THR A 16 -4.91 4.64 -1.61
CA THR A 16 -3.48 4.55 -1.94
C THR A 16 -3.17 4.40 -3.42
N ASP A 17 -4.04 3.74 -4.20
CA ASP A 17 -3.84 3.60 -5.65
C ASP A 17 -4.16 4.90 -6.39
N SER A 18 -5.21 5.62 -5.99
CA SER A 18 -5.45 6.99 -6.45
C SER A 18 -4.27 7.90 -6.11
N LEU A 19 -3.74 7.80 -4.89
CA LEU A 19 -2.57 8.56 -4.46
C LEU A 19 -1.33 8.20 -5.29
N ARG A 20 -1.09 6.91 -5.56
CA ARG A 20 -0.02 6.44 -6.44
C ARG A 20 -0.12 7.06 -7.83
N THR A 21 -1.30 7.00 -8.45
CA THR A 21 -1.52 7.62 -9.77
C THR A 21 -1.29 9.12 -9.71
N ALA A 22 -1.77 9.78 -8.64
CA ALA A 22 -1.60 11.21 -8.47
C ALA A 22 -0.13 11.62 -8.32
N LEU A 23 0.65 10.90 -7.52
CA LEU A 23 2.09 11.10 -7.39
C LEU A 23 2.83 10.85 -8.71
N ASN A 24 2.46 9.82 -9.46
CA ASN A 24 3.02 9.56 -10.78
C ASN A 24 2.75 10.71 -11.76
N MET A 25 1.56 11.32 -11.72
CA MET A 25 1.24 12.51 -12.52
C MET A 25 2.06 13.74 -12.11
N LEU A 26 2.52 13.83 -10.86
CA LEU A 26 3.40 14.88 -10.37
C LEU A 26 4.90 14.61 -10.63
N GLY A 27 5.19 13.55 -11.39
CA GLY A 27 6.53 13.18 -11.85
C GLY A 27 7.31 12.24 -10.93
N TYR A 28 6.69 11.71 -9.88
CA TYR A 28 7.31 10.68 -9.04
C TYR A 28 7.22 9.30 -9.70
N LYS A 29 8.16 8.39 -9.40
CA LYS A 29 7.99 6.95 -9.64
C LYS A 29 7.59 6.30 -8.33
N THR A 30 6.31 5.94 -8.20
CA THR A 30 5.72 5.54 -6.92
C THR A 30 5.56 4.03 -6.75
N HIS A 31 6.18 3.47 -5.71
CA HIS A 31 5.97 2.09 -5.29
C HIS A 31 4.58 1.91 -4.65
N HIS A 32 3.93 0.77 -4.94
CA HIS A 32 2.66 0.32 -4.36
C HIS A 32 2.59 -1.21 -4.45
N MET A 33 1.65 -1.85 -3.76
CA MET A 33 1.38 -3.30 -3.92
C MET A 33 1.27 -3.77 -5.39
N LYS A 34 0.85 -2.91 -6.33
CA LYS A 34 0.72 -3.25 -7.74
C LYS A 34 2.08 -3.35 -8.46
N SER A 35 3.12 -2.76 -7.89
CA SER A 35 4.48 -2.77 -8.43
C SER A 35 5.04 -4.18 -8.62
N PHE A 36 4.61 -5.17 -7.82
CA PHE A 36 4.98 -6.58 -8.00
C PHE A 36 4.51 -7.22 -9.32
N TRP A 37 3.59 -6.57 -10.05
CA TRP A 37 3.17 -6.97 -11.40
C TRP A 37 3.67 -6.02 -12.49
N GLU A 38 4.13 -4.83 -12.12
CA GLU A 38 4.51 -3.76 -13.06
C GLU A 38 6.04 -3.63 -13.20
N ASP A 39 6.80 -4.06 -12.20
CA ASP A 39 8.27 -4.00 -12.17
C ASP A 39 8.84 -5.41 -11.98
N GLN A 40 9.56 -5.90 -12.99
CA GLN A 40 10.16 -7.25 -12.98
C GLN A 40 11.35 -7.38 -12.03
N GLU A 41 11.94 -6.27 -11.60
CA GLU A 41 13.05 -6.25 -10.64
C GLU A 41 12.53 -6.29 -9.19
N MET A 42 11.23 -6.10 -8.98
CA MET A 42 10.61 -6.10 -7.66
C MET A 42 10.53 -7.51 -7.08
N ASN A 43 11.12 -7.72 -5.90
CA ASN A 43 11.13 -9.02 -5.24
C ASN A 43 10.40 -8.98 -3.88
N PRO A 44 9.28 -9.72 -3.71
CA PRO A 44 8.56 -9.79 -2.43
C PRO A 44 9.43 -10.26 -1.26
N ASP A 45 10.47 -11.07 -1.53
CA ASP A 45 11.37 -11.56 -0.50
C ASP A 45 12.12 -10.42 0.19
N ASP A 46 12.50 -9.34 -0.50
CA ASP A 46 13.24 -8.25 0.14
C ASP A 46 12.42 -7.58 1.26
N PHE A 47 11.09 -7.46 1.09
CA PHE A 47 10.19 -6.95 2.15
C PHE A 47 9.93 -7.97 3.25
N TYR A 48 9.85 -9.25 2.90
CA TYR A 48 9.72 -10.32 3.88
C TYR A 48 10.97 -10.40 4.78
N GLU A 49 12.17 -10.38 4.19
CA GLU A 49 13.44 -10.37 4.91
C GLU A 49 13.60 -9.08 5.74
N ALA A 50 13.23 -7.91 5.20
CA ALA A 50 13.22 -6.67 5.97
C ALA A 50 12.24 -6.70 7.16
N TYR A 51 11.16 -7.46 7.09
CA TYR A 51 10.25 -7.66 8.22
C TYR A 51 10.82 -8.61 9.27
N MET A 52 11.50 -9.69 8.86
CA MET A 52 12.13 -10.68 9.76
C MET A 52 13.43 -10.15 10.41
N HIS A 53 14.19 -9.35 9.66
CA HIS A 53 15.55 -8.89 9.99
C HIS A 53 15.66 -7.37 9.75
N ARG A 54 14.81 -6.62 10.45
CA ARG A 54 14.59 -5.17 10.23
C ARG A 54 15.85 -4.31 10.36
N ASP A 55 16.78 -4.70 11.20
CA ASP A 55 18.09 -4.05 11.39
C ASP A 55 19.05 -4.23 10.20
N GLN A 56 18.79 -5.23 9.34
CA GLN A 56 19.60 -5.56 8.17
C GLN A 56 18.96 -5.10 6.86
N ALA A 57 17.82 -4.43 6.91
CA ALA A 57 17.09 -3.97 5.74
C ALA A 57 17.87 -2.90 4.97
N ASP A 58 18.16 -3.17 3.68
CA ASP A 58 18.73 -2.19 2.77
C ASP A 58 17.60 -1.44 2.03
N TRP A 59 17.14 -0.34 2.63
CA TRP A 59 16.06 0.47 2.06
C TRP A 59 16.43 1.11 0.72
N ASP A 60 17.70 1.44 0.49
CA ASP A 60 18.13 2.06 -0.78
C ASP A 60 18.06 1.02 -1.90
N LYS A 61 18.40 -0.23 -1.61
CA LYS A 61 18.22 -1.37 -2.54
C LYS A 61 16.73 -1.66 -2.79
N ILE A 62 15.93 -1.80 -1.74
CA ILE A 62 14.48 -2.14 -1.86
C ILE A 62 13.75 -1.11 -2.73
N TYR A 63 14.06 0.18 -2.53
CA TYR A 63 13.45 1.27 -3.27
C TYR A 63 14.33 1.78 -4.41
N ALA A 64 15.32 1.02 -4.89
CA ALA A 64 16.30 1.47 -5.88
C ALA A 64 15.71 2.01 -7.18
N ASN A 65 14.42 1.75 -7.44
CA ASN A 65 13.65 2.18 -8.61
C ASN A 65 12.55 3.22 -8.31
N TYR A 66 12.40 3.74 -7.09
CA TYR A 66 11.25 4.56 -6.68
C TYR A 66 11.62 5.73 -5.76
N ASP A 67 11.21 6.95 -6.12
CA ASP A 67 11.37 8.16 -5.29
C ASP A 67 10.12 8.47 -4.44
N ALA A 68 9.04 7.70 -4.59
CA ALA A 68 7.89 7.73 -3.71
C ALA A 68 7.42 6.29 -3.40
N ALA A 69 6.82 6.07 -2.24
CA ALA A 69 6.30 4.76 -1.87
C ALA A 69 5.05 4.87 -1.02
N VAL A 70 3.99 4.13 -1.37
CA VAL A 70 2.70 4.12 -0.65
C VAL A 70 2.17 2.69 -0.51
N ASP A 71 1.05 2.53 0.19
CA ASP A 71 0.38 1.24 0.43
C ASP A 71 1.26 0.21 1.17
N TRP A 72 0.76 -0.99 1.38
CA TRP A 72 1.59 -2.14 1.74
C TRP A 72 2.50 -2.55 0.57
N PRO A 73 3.68 -3.14 0.86
CA PRO A 73 4.28 -3.32 2.20
C PRO A 73 4.90 -2.06 2.82
N THR A 74 5.02 -0.94 2.09
CA THR A 74 5.70 0.29 2.54
C THR A 74 5.25 0.79 3.91
N VAL A 75 3.94 0.90 4.14
CA VAL A 75 3.42 1.45 5.41
C VAL A 75 3.81 0.62 6.63
N THR A 76 4.28 -0.63 6.49
CA THR A 76 4.73 -1.48 7.62
C THR A 76 6.04 -0.93 8.18
N PHE A 77 6.80 -0.25 7.32
CA PHE A 77 8.14 0.24 7.57
C PHE A 77 8.21 1.76 7.69
N TYR A 78 7.07 2.44 7.81
CA TYR A 78 7.03 3.91 7.73
C TYR A 78 7.98 4.58 8.75
N LYS A 79 8.16 4.01 9.95
CA LYS A 79 9.09 4.53 10.96
C LYS A 79 10.55 4.38 10.53
N ASP A 80 10.95 3.24 9.99
CA ASP A 80 12.31 3.02 9.50
C ASP A 80 12.61 3.92 8.30
N LEU A 81 11.64 4.07 7.40
CA LEU A 81 11.77 4.90 6.22
C LEU A 81 11.87 6.39 6.58
N ILE A 82 11.13 6.87 7.57
CA ILE A 82 11.24 8.26 8.06
C ILE A 82 12.58 8.51 8.74
N ALA A 83 13.12 7.51 9.46
CA ALA A 83 14.44 7.60 10.07
C ALA A 83 15.56 7.58 9.02
N LYS A 84 15.43 6.74 7.98
CA LYS A 84 16.39 6.62 6.87
C LYS A 84 16.36 7.83 5.94
N TYR A 85 15.17 8.37 5.65
CA TYR A 85 14.95 9.48 4.72
C TYR A 85 14.35 10.69 5.48
N PRO A 86 15.18 11.44 6.26
CA PRO A 86 14.71 12.52 7.12
C PRO A 86 14.18 13.74 6.37
N GLU A 87 14.48 13.88 5.08
CA GLU A 87 13.95 14.98 4.24
C GLU A 87 12.64 14.59 3.53
N ALA A 88 12.26 13.31 3.55
CA ALA A 88 11.06 12.85 2.88
C ALA A 88 9.80 13.45 3.51
N LYS A 89 8.87 13.89 2.67
CA LYS A 89 7.52 14.31 3.08
C LYS A 89 6.64 13.08 3.29
N VAL A 90 5.73 13.14 4.26
CA VAL A 90 4.86 12.03 4.63
C VAL A 90 3.41 12.36 4.30
N LEU A 91 2.75 11.45 3.59
CA LEU A 91 1.33 11.52 3.28
C LEU A 91 0.57 10.44 4.05
N LEU A 92 -0.42 10.85 4.85
CA LEU A 92 -1.31 9.95 5.60
C LEU A 92 -2.72 10.06 5.03
N THR A 93 -3.09 9.10 4.18
CA THR A 93 -4.46 9.01 3.66
C THR A 93 -5.37 8.32 4.68
N VAL A 94 -6.53 8.93 4.95
CA VAL A 94 -7.49 8.46 5.94
C VAL A 94 -8.92 8.46 5.41
N ARG A 95 -9.75 7.65 6.05
CA ARG A 95 -11.21 7.57 5.94
C ARG A 95 -11.78 7.09 7.28
N SER A 96 -13.11 7.07 7.46
CA SER A 96 -13.70 6.53 8.69
C SER A 96 -13.32 5.07 8.92
N ALA A 97 -13.14 4.69 10.19
CA ALA A 97 -12.74 3.33 10.56
C ALA A 97 -13.74 2.28 10.07
N GLU A 98 -15.04 2.59 10.13
CA GLU A 98 -16.12 1.73 9.65
C GLU A 98 -16.00 1.49 8.14
N SER A 99 -15.77 2.56 7.38
CA SER A 99 -15.69 2.47 5.92
C SER A 99 -14.39 1.80 5.47
N TRP A 100 -13.29 2.00 6.21
CA TRP A 100 -12.03 1.30 6.00
C TRP A 100 -12.18 -0.20 6.28
N TYR A 101 -12.70 -0.59 7.46
CA TYR A 101 -12.87 -2.00 7.84
C TYR A 101 -13.73 -2.74 6.82
N LYS A 102 -14.87 -2.16 6.43
CA LYS A 102 -15.75 -2.73 5.41
C LYS A 102 -15.03 -2.93 4.07
N SER A 103 -14.19 -1.99 3.66
CA SER A 103 -13.40 -2.13 2.42
C SER A 103 -12.32 -3.20 2.55
N ALA A 104 -11.57 -3.20 3.65
CA ALA A 104 -10.49 -4.15 3.94
C ALA A 104 -11.02 -5.60 4.03
N LYS A 105 -12.15 -5.80 4.72
CA LYS A 105 -12.85 -7.09 4.83
C LYS A 105 -13.26 -7.66 3.48
N ASN A 106 -13.86 -6.83 2.63
CA ASN A 106 -14.39 -7.25 1.33
C ASN A 106 -13.32 -7.37 0.23
N THR A 107 -12.07 -6.99 0.50
CA THR A 107 -10.98 -7.00 -0.48
C THR A 107 -9.80 -7.83 0.02
N ILE A 108 -8.84 -7.21 0.72
CA ILE A 108 -7.58 -7.80 1.17
C ILE A 108 -7.83 -9.03 2.03
N HIS A 109 -8.73 -8.93 3.01
CA HIS A 109 -9.04 -10.05 3.89
C HIS A 109 -9.66 -11.20 3.11
N LYS A 110 -10.66 -10.93 2.26
CA LYS A 110 -11.26 -11.95 1.40
C LYS A 110 -10.18 -12.66 0.58
N SER A 111 -9.29 -11.94 -0.10
CA SER A 111 -8.21 -12.50 -0.90
C SER A 111 -7.22 -13.35 -0.09
N ALA A 112 -6.77 -12.85 1.07
CA ALA A 112 -5.88 -13.60 1.97
C ALA A 112 -6.55 -14.88 2.49
N SER A 113 -7.86 -14.84 2.71
CA SER A 113 -8.67 -15.93 3.25
C SER A 113 -8.93 -17.08 2.27
N VAL A 114 -8.75 -16.85 0.96
CA VAL A 114 -8.89 -17.89 -0.09
C VAL A 114 -7.74 -18.91 -0.02
N GLY A 115 -6.66 -18.62 0.70
CA GLY A 115 -5.60 -19.60 0.97
C GLY A 115 -4.96 -20.11 -0.31
N LEU A 116 -4.56 -19.18 -1.21
CA LEU A 116 -3.84 -19.51 -2.42
C LEU A 116 -2.49 -20.14 -2.05
N THR A 117 -2.45 -21.46 -1.93
CA THR A 117 -1.20 -22.21 -1.77
C THR A 117 -0.55 -22.34 -3.15
N ALA A 118 0.47 -21.54 -3.40
CA ALA A 118 1.33 -21.75 -4.56
C ALA A 118 2.44 -22.76 -4.20
N PRO A 119 2.77 -23.71 -5.09
CA PRO A 119 3.77 -24.74 -4.81
C PRO A 119 5.19 -24.16 -4.79
N GLY A 120 6.03 -24.70 -3.91
CA GLY A 120 7.46 -24.38 -3.82
C GLY A 120 7.77 -22.89 -3.66
N ASP A 121 8.86 -22.43 -4.28
CA ASP A 121 9.34 -21.04 -4.22
C ASP A 121 8.92 -20.19 -5.43
N SER A 122 7.73 -20.45 -5.98
CA SER A 122 7.21 -19.67 -7.11
C SER A 122 7.03 -18.17 -6.77
N PRO A 123 7.03 -17.26 -7.76
CA PRO A 123 6.79 -15.83 -7.52
C PRO A 123 5.50 -15.55 -6.73
N MET A 124 4.44 -16.31 -7.02
CA MET A 124 3.19 -16.22 -6.27
C MET A 124 3.34 -16.69 -4.82
N ALA A 125 4.10 -17.76 -4.56
CA ALA A 125 4.36 -18.24 -3.19
C ALA A 125 5.11 -17.21 -2.35
N ARG A 126 6.10 -16.54 -2.94
CA ARG A 126 6.86 -15.45 -2.30
C ARG A 126 5.97 -14.24 -2.02
N PHE A 127 5.16 -13.84 -2.99
CA PHE A 127 4.20 -12.75 -2.84
C PHE A 127 3.15 -13.06 -1.75
N THR A 128 2.59 -14.27 -1.73
CA THR A 128 1.68 -14.72 -0.67
C THR A 128 2.39 -14.70 0.69
N ARG A 129 3.60 -15.24 0.80
CA ARG A 129 4.36 -15.22 2.06
C ARG A 129 4.59 -13.80 2.58
N MET A 130 4.99 -12.87 1.72
CA MET A 130 5.15 -11.47 2.07
C MET A 130 3.82 -10.88 2.53
N THR A 131 2.76 -11.00 1.74
CA THR A 131 1.47 -10.37 2.09
C THR A 131 0.84 -10.95 3.35
N THR A 132 0.93 -12.26 3.61
CA THR A 132 0.35 -12.89 4.81
C THR A 132 1.20 -12.71 6.06
N THR A 133 2.41 -12.16 5.94
CA THR A 133 3.32 -11.93 7.08
C THR A 133 3.48 -10.44 7.39
N VAL A 134 3.72 -9.63 6.35
CA VAL A 134 4.11 -8.21 6.47
C VAL A 134 2.90 -7.29 6.54
N CYS A 135 1.81 -7.61 5.84
CA CYS A 135 0.64 -6.74 5.79
C CYS A 135 -0.15 -6.86 7.09
N LEU A 136 -0.19 -5.77 7.86
CA LEU A 136 -0.90 -5.69 9.14
C LEU A 136 -0.46 -6.82 10.11
N ASP A 137 0.84 -7.11 10.14
CA ASP A 137 1.46 -8.16 10.96
C ASP A 137 0.79 -9.54 10.81
N GLY A 138 0.35 -9.83 9.58
CA GLY A 138 -0.31 -11.08 9.21
C GLY A 138 -1.80 -11.17 9.60
N LEU A 139 -2.36 -10.13 10.22
CA LEU A 139 -3.75 -10.11 10.68
C LEU A 139 -4.75 -10.35 9.53
N PHE A 140 -4.42 -9.95 8.29
CA PHE A 140 -5.29 -10.22 7.15
C PHE A 140 -5.46 -11.71 6.84
N ALA A 141 -4.47 -12.54 7.15
CA ALA A 141 -4.49 -13.99 6.95
C ALA A 141 -5.20 -14.75 8.09
N ASP A 142 -5.32 -14.12 9.27
CA ASP A 142 -6.01 -14.67 10.43
C ASP A 142 -7.52 -14.37 10.36
N LYS A 143 -8.30 -15.36 9.92
CA LYS A 143 -9.77 -15.28 9.78
C LYS A 143 -10.49 -14.96 11.08
N GLU A 144 -10.03 -15.51 12.20
CA GLU A 144 -10.71 -15.34 13.47
C GLU A 144 -10.34 -13.98 14.07
N ALA A 145 -9.06 -13.61 14.05
CA ALA A 145 -8.61 -12.34 14.59
C ALA A 145 -9.15 -11.14 13.78
N PHE A 146 -9.24 -11.24 12.45
CA PHE A 146 -9.79 -10.16 11.62
C PHE A 146 -11.32 -10.01 11.75
N ALA A 147 -12.02 -11.04 12.24
CA ALA A 147 -13.45 -10.98 12.48
C ALA A 147 -13.83 -10.08 13.67
N ASP A 148 -12.89 -9.80 14.58
CA ASP A 148 -13.06 -8.84 15.68
C ASP A 148 -12.99 -7.40 15.14
N GLU A 149 -14.12 -6.95 14.58
CA GLU A 149 -14.26 -5.65 13.93
C GLU A 149 -13.79 -4.47 14.80
N GLU A 150 -14.11 -4.47 16.09
CA GLU A 150 -13.75 -3.39 17.00
C GLU A 150 -12.24 -3.36 17.26
N ARG A 151 -11.60 -4.53 17.44
CA ARG A 151 -10.14 -4.61 17.53
C ARG A 151 -9.47 -4.15 16.25
N VAL A 152 -9.94 -4.57 15.08
CA VAL A 152 -9.34 -4.20 13.79
C VAL A 152 -9.48 -2.70 13.52
N LYS A 153 -10.64 -2.11 13.80
CA LYS A 153 -10.84 -0.64 13.74
C LYS A 153 -9.91 0.09 14.70
N LYS A 154 -9.75 -0.43 15.92
CA LYS A 154 -8.85 0.17 16.91
C LYS A 154 -7.41 0.19 16.41
N ILE A 155 -6.91 -0.89 15.80
CA ILE A 155 -5.57 -0.93 15.20
C ILE A 155 -5.39 0.18 14.15
N TYR A 156 -6.39 0.38 13.29
CA TYR A 156 -6.35 1.44 12.29
C TYR A 156 -6.35 2.86 12.90
N LEU A 157 -7.17 3.10 13.91
CA LEU A 157 -7.20 4.38 14.62
C LEU A 157 -5.90 4.64 15.39
N ASP A 158 -5.37 3.62 16.08
CA ASP A 158 -4.11 3.68 16.80
C ASP A 158 -2.95 3.99 15.83
N HIS A 159 -2.93 3.40 14.64
CA HIS A 159 -1.94 3.69 13.60
C HIS A 159 -1.99 5.16 13.16
N ILE A 160 -3.18 5.72 12.92
CA ILE A 160 -3.32 7.15 12.57
C ILE A 160 -2.72 8.04 13.66
N GLU A 161 -3.01 7.74 14.92
CA GLU A 161 -2.47 8.51 16.05
C GLU A 161 -0.96 8.31 16.25
N ASP A 162 -0.45 7.12 15.98
CA ASP A 162 0.98 6.80 16.03
C ASP A 162 1.76 7.56 14.93
N VAL A 163 1.23 7.65 13.71
CA VAL A 163 1.82 8.46 12.63
C VAL A 163 1.83 9.94 13.02
N LYS A 164 0.71 10.48 13.52
CA LYS A 164 0.62 11.89 13.97
C LYS A 164 1.64 12.23 15.06
N LYS A 165 1.93 11.28 15.95
CA LYS A 165 2.91 11.46 17.05
C LYS A 165 4.35 11.31 16.56
N THR A 166 4.58 10.45 15.57
CA THR A 166 5.93 10.12 15.09
C THR A 166 6.46 11.15 14.10
N VAL A 167 5.60 11.70 13.24
CA VAL A 167 6.03 12.60 12.15
C VAL A 167 5.87 14.06 12.55
N PRO A 168 6.92 14.90 12.41
CA PRO A 168 6.78 16.34 12.61
C PRO A 168 5.68 16.93 11.71
N ALA A 169 4.88 17.86 12.25
CA ALA A 169 3.70 18.38 11.57
C ALA A 169 4.02 19.06 10.23
N GLU A 170 5.18 19.70 10.12
CA GLU A 170 5.70 20.34 8.92
C GLU A 170 6.05 19.34 7.80
N ARG A 171 6.26 18.07 8.15
CA ARG A 171 6.54 16.96 7.23
C ARG A 171 5.35 16.03 7.02
N LEU A 172 4.21 16.30 7.63
CA LEU A 172 3.03 15.44 7.56
C LEU A 172 1.85 16.16 6.91
N LEU A 173 1.32 15.59 5.83
CA LEU A 173 0.00 15.93 5.31
C LEU A 173 -0.97 14.79 5.54
N ILE A 174 -2.03 15.06 6.29
CA ILE A 174 -3.18 14.17 6.44
C ILE A 174 -4.22 14.54 5.38
N MET A 175 -4.63 13.55 4.60
CA MET A 175 -5.59 13.69 3.51
C MET A 175 -6.78 12.78 3.72
N GLU A 176 -7.99 13.33 3.76
CA GLU A 176 -9.22 12.58 3.65
C GLU A 176 -9.47 12.14 2.20
N LEU A 177 -10.10 10.98 2.05
CA LEU A 177 -10.48 10.46 0.75
C LEU A 177 -11.41 11.45 0.03
N GLY A 178 -10.98 11.94 -1.13
CA GLY A 178 -11.74 12.88 -1.97
C GLY A 178 -11.30 14.34 -1.89
N GLU A 179 -10.27 14.68 -1.10
CA GLU A 179 -9.77 16.08 -0.99
C GLU A 179 -9.17 16.65 -2.29
N GLY A 180 -8.67 15.80 -3.20
CA GLY A 180 -8.14 16.23 -4.48
C GLY A 180 -6.73 16.86 -4.43
N TRP A 181 -6.43 17.73 -5.39
CA TRP A 181 -5.06 18.19 -5.66
C TRP A 181 -4.52 19.25 -4.70
N THR A 182 -5.35 20.20 -4.27
CA THR A 182 -4.87 21.50 -3.78
C THR A 182 -3.92 21.40 -2.60
N ARG A 183 -4.31 20.72 -1.52
CA ARG A 183 -3.46 20.59 -0.32
C ARG A 183 -2.21 19.77 -0.59
N MET A 184 -2.34 18.70 -1.38
CA MET A 184 -1.24 17.82 -1.73
C MET A 184 -0.18 18.54 -2.57
N CYS A 185 -0.57 19.23 -3.64
CA CYS A 185 0.37 19.94 -4.51
C CYS A 185 1.08 21.07 -3.75
N ASN A 186 0.35 21.85 -2.96
CA ASN A 186 0.94 22.89 -2.11
C ASN A 186 1.95 22.31 -1.11
N PHE A 187 1.58 21.22 -0.43
CA PHE A 187 2.45 20.55 0.51
C PHE A 187 3.70 19.97 -0.16
N LEU A 188 3.57 19.37 -1.34
CA LEU A 188 4.68 18.80 -2.09
C LEU A 188 5.52 19.84 -2.84
N GLY A 189 5.02 21.08 -3.01
CA GLY A 189 5.68 22.12 -3.80
C GLY A 189 5.57 21.88 -5.31
N LYS A 190 4.46 21.30 -5.76
CA LYS A 190 4.19 20.96 -7.16
C LYS A 190 3.07 21.84 -7.72
N GLU A 191 3.05 22.02 -9.03
CA GLU A 191 1.92 22.66 -9.72
C GLU A 191 0.69 21.74 -9.72
N ILE A 192 -0.51 22.33 -9.66
CA ILE A 192 -1.77 21.58 -9.73
C ILE A 192 -2.02 21.16 -11.18
N PRO A 193 -2.17 19.86 -11.49
CA PRO A 193 -2.52 19.38 -12.83
C PRO A 193 -3.89 19.91 -13.30
N LYS A 194 -4.10 19.95 -14.62
CA LYS A 194 -5.40 20.35 -15.20
C LYS A 194 -6.43 19.22 -15.13
N GLU A 195 -5.94 17.99 -15.12
CA GLU A 195 -6.70 16.77 -15.01
C GLU A 195 -7.35 16.65 -13.63
N PRO A 196 -8.54 16.04 -13.53
CA PRO A 196 -9.15 15.76 -12.23
C PRO A 196 -8.27 14.81 -11.41
N TYR A 197 -8.40 14.90 -10.08
CA TYR A 197 -7.67 13.99 -9.20
C TYR A 197 -8.10 12.53 -9.48
N PRO A 198 -7.16 11.57 -9.55
CA PRO A 198 -7.48 10.19 -9.86
C PRO A 198 -8.46 9.55 -8.88
N SER A 199 -9.45 8.84 -9.40
CA SER A 199 -10.39 8.03 -8.61
C SER A 199 -10.35 6.60 -9.13
N THR A 200 -9.41 5.80 -8.64
CA THR A 200 -9.16 4.41 -9.06
C THR A 200 -9.35 3.44 -7.89
N ASN A 201 -9.51 2.14 -8.18
CA ASN A 201 -9.54 1.04 -7.20
C ASN A 201 -10.78 1.03 -6.28
N SER A 202 -11.95 1.24 -6.89
CA SER A 202 -13.24 1.04 -6.23
C SER A 202 -13.44 -0.40 -5.75
N THR A 203 -14.33 -0.62 -4.77
CA THR A 203 -14.61 -1.98 -4.26
C THR A 203 -15.21 -2.86 -5.36
N GLU A 204 -15.95 -2.24 -6.27
CA GLU A 204 -16.57 -2.85 -7.45
C GLU A 204 -15.53 -3.30 -8.48
N GLU A 205 -14.46 -2.53 -8.71
CA GLU A 205 -13.34 -2.93 -9.59
C GLU A 205 -12.54 -4.08 -8.98
N PHE A 206 -12.26 -4.02 -7.66
CA PHE A 206 -11.56 -5.10 -6.98
C PHE A 206 -12.34 -6.42 -7.03
N SER A 207 -13.66 -6.35 -6.79
CA SER A 207 -14.54 -7.54 -6.85
C SER A 207 -14.56 -8.17 -8.25
N ARG A 208 -14.52 -7.36 -9.31
CA ARG A 208 -14.45 -7.86 -10.71
C ARG A 208 -13.14 -8.59 -10.99
N MET A 209 -12.02 -8.07 -10.51
CA MET A 209 -10.70 -8.66 -10.69
C MET A 209 -10.54 -9.99 -9.93
N ILE A 210 -11.04 -10.09 -8.70
CA ILE A 210 -11.05 -11.36 -7.95
C ILE A 210 -11.88 -12.41 -8.68
N LYS A 211 -13.07 -12.04 -9.17
CA LYS A 211 -13.91 -12.95 -9.96
C LYS A 211 -13.21 -13.41 -11.24
N ALA A 212 -12.55 -12.50 -11.96
CA ALA A 212 -11.77 -12.85 -13.14
C ALA A 212 -10.60 -13.81 -12.84
N PHE A 213 -10.02 -13.71 -11.64
CA PHE A 213 -8.97 -14.61 -11.16
C PHE A 213 -9.52 -15.99 -10.74
N GLU A 214 -10.68 -16.03 -10.09
CA GLU A 214 -11.39 -17.26 -9.70
C GLU A 214 -11.88 -18.06 -10.93
N ASP A 215 -12.32 -17.38 -11.98
CA ASP A 215 -12.89 -17.99 -13.19
C ASP A 215 -11.83 -18.56 -14.17
N ASN A 216 -10.52 -18.33 -13.94
CA ASN A 216 -9.45 -18.80 -14.84
C ASN A 216 -8.23 -19.39 -14.09
N PRO A 217 -8.36 -20.60 -13.50
CA PRO A 217 -7.35 -21.22 -12.64
C PRO A 217 -6.04 -21.59 -13.35
N GLU A 218 -6.02 -21.68 -14.69
CA GLU A 218 -4.85 -22.15 -15.45
C GLU A 218 -3.84 -21.07 -15.82
N THR A 219 -4.19 -19.77 -15.73
CA THR A 219 -3.29 -18.70 -16.19
C THR A 219 -2.40 -18.12 -15.10
N ARG A 220 -2.75 -18.17 -13.80
CA ARG A 220 -1.97 -17.63 -12.65
C ARG A 220 -1.32 -16.25 -12.86
N THR A 221 -1.72 -15.51 -13.88
CA THR A 221 -1.35 -14.14 -14.18
C THR A 221 -2.66 -13.41 -14.32
N LEU A 222 -2.78 -12.29 -13.60
CA LEU A 222 -3.89 -11.35 -13.80
C LEU A 222 -3.93 -11.02 -15.30
N PRO A 223 -5.10 -11.04 -15.96
CA PRO A 223 -5.21 -10.66 -17.37
C PRO A 223 -4.53 -9.31 -17.63
N ASP A 224 -3.92 -9.12 -18.80
CA ASP A 224 -3.12 -7.93 -19.18
C ASP A 224 -3.85 -6.57 -19.09
N HIS A 225 -5.10 -6.55 -18.62
CA HIS A 225 -5.94 -5.36 -18.45
C HIS A 225 -6.69 -5.30 -17.12
N CYS A 226 -6.37 -6.18 -16.15
CA CYS A 226 -7.09 -6.24 -14.87
C CYS A 226 -6.98 -4.95 -14.04
N TRP A 227 -6.01 -4.10 -14.37
CA TRP A 227 -5.68 -2.88 -13.62
C TRP A 227 -5.63 -1.61 -14.45
N SER A 228 -5.96 -1.69 -15.74
CA SER A 228 -5.92 -0.55 -16.66
C SER A 228 -7.33 -0.17 -17.13
N LYS A 229 -7.94 0.78 -16.42
CA LYS A 229 -8.48 2.01 -17.01
C LYS A 229 -8.31 3.16 -16.02
#